data_AF-A0A0F5R7B0-F1
#
_entry.id   AF-A0A0F5R7B0-F1
#
_cell.length_a   1.000
_cell.length_b   1.000
_cell.length_c   1.000
_cell.angle_alpha   90.00
_cell.angle_beta   90.00
_cell.angle_gamma   90.00
#
_symmetry.space_group_name_H-M   'P 1'
#
loop_
_entity.id
_entity.type
_entity.pdbx_description
1 polymer ?
#
loop_
_entity_poly.entity_id
_entity_poly.type
_entity_poly.pdbx_seq_one_letter_code
_entity_poly.pdbx_strand_id
1 'polypeptide(L)'
;MFELIRDVVNEWDPFNLLRSYCCPPDEYKHEVRAIVCHIHDNITAEELSFRISAIFSNHFGESEKCKGTLRVAQKIIEGLRHQGLLPRLRPDPLPFNPSSSQ
;
A
#
# COMPACT_ATOMS: atom_id res chain seq x y z
N MET A 1 9.24 0.70 8.02
CA MET A 1 8.41 0.04 6.99
C MET A 1 7.20 -0.68 7.59
N PHE A 2 7.39 -1.73 8.39
CA PHE A 2 6.28 -2.52 8.95
C PHE A 2 5.31 -1.68 9.79
N GLU A 3 5.82 -0.85 10.70
CA GLU A 3 4.99 -0.04 11.60
C GLU A 3 4.14 1.00 10.88
N LEU A 4 4.66 1.61 9.79
CA LEU A 4 3.92 2.57 8.98
C LEU A 4 2.74 1.91 8.28
N ILE A 5 2.96 0.73 7.70
CA ILE A 5 1.89 -0.02 7.02
C ILE A 5 0.86 -0.49 8.05
N ARG A 6 1.29 -0.96 9.22
CA ARG A 6 0.40 -1.31 10.33
C ARG A 6 -0.47 -0.12 10.72
N ASP A 7 0.12 1.07 10.91
CA ASP A 7 -0.61 2.27 11.32
C ASP A 7 -1.66 2.69 10.28
N VAL A 8 -1.29 2.71 8.99
CA VAL A 8 -2.21 3.05 7.90
C VAL A 8 -3.34 2.02 7.75
N VAL A 9 -3.04 0.73 7.92
CA VAL A 9 -4.06 -0.35 7.87
C VAL A 9 -4.99 -0.28 9.09
N ASN A 10 -4.44 -0.02 10.29
CA ASN A 10 -5.22 0.16 11.51
C ASN A 10 -6.10 1.41 11.46
N GLU A 11 -5.67 2.48 10.80
CA GLU A 11 -6.49 3.68 10.57
C GLU A 11 -7.60 3.42 9.53
N TRP A 12 -7.32 2.60 8.52
CA TRP A 12 -8.31 2.22 7.51
C TRP A 12 -9.43 1.36 8.09
N ASP A 13 -9.10 0.44 9.01
CA ASP A 13 -10.02 -0.46 9.75
C ASP A 13 -11.22 -0.93 8.91
N PRO A 14 -10.99 -1.58 7.75
CA PRO A 14 -12.03 -1.86 6.75
C PRO A 14 -13.16 -2.74 7.29
N PHE A 15 -12.88 -3.54 8.31
CA PHE A 15 -13.84 -4.44 8.95
C PHE A 15 -14.34 -3.92 10.31
N ASN A 16 -13.95 -2.70 10.70
CA ASN A 16 -14.17 -2.15 12.04
C ASN A 16 -13.76 -3.14 13.15
N LEU A 17 -12.70 -3.94 12.96
CA LEU A 17 -12.30 -4.94 13.96
C LEU A 17 -11.67 -4.26 15.18
N LEU A 18 -10.89 -3.22 14.94
CA LEU A 18 -10.27 -2.46 16.02
C LEU A 18 -11.32 -1.62 16.76
N ARG A 19 -12.19 -0.94 16.00
CA ARG A 19 -13.17 -0.02 16.57
C ARG A 19 -14.43 -0.70 17.13
N SER A 20 -14.94 -1.75 16.50
CA SER A 20 -16.16 -2.45 16.95
C SER A 20 -15.88 -3.68 17.81
N TYR A 21 -14.76 -4.38 17.63
CA TYR A 21 -14.46 -5.61 18.36
C TYR A 21 -13.42 -5.45 19.47
N CYS A 22 -12.85 -4.24 19.65
CA CYS A 22 -11.81 -3.95 20.65
C CYS A 22 -10.61 -4.92 20.55
N CYS A 23 -10.35 -5.37 19.34
CA CYS A 23 -9.30 -6.33 19.08
C CYS A 23 -7.90 -5.71 19.21
N PRO A 24 -6.87 -6.51 19.53
CA PRO A 24 -5.52 -6.00 19.67
C PRO A 24 -5.03 -5.36 18.36
N PRO A 25 -4.16 -4.33 18.43
CA PRO A 25 -3.64 -3.61 17.26
C PRO A 25 -2.75 -4.46 16.34
N ASP A 26 -2.50 -5.73 16.71
CA ASP A 26 -1.73 -6.72 15.97
C ASP A 26 -2.64 -7.66 15.13
N GLU A 27 -3.96 -7.43 15.12
CA GLU A 27 -4.94 -8.28 14.42
C GLU A 27 -4.60 -8.43 12.92
N TYR A 28 -4.21 -7.31 12.28
CA TYR A 28 -3.86 -7.27 10.86
C TYR A 28 -2.40 -7.63 10.58
N LYS A 29 -1.65 -8.15 11.56
CA LYS A 29 -0.21 -8.40 11.40
C LYS A 29 0.11 -9.36 10.26
N HIS A 30 -0.74 -10.35 10.04
CA HIS A 30 -0.54 -11.31 8.95
C HIS A 30 -0.67 -10.60 7.60
N GLU A 31 -1.71 -9.79 7.42
CA GLU A 31 -1.94 -8.99 6.21
C GLU A 31 -0.84 -7.95 6.01
N VAL A 32 -0.46 -7.22 7.06
CA VAL A 32 0.63 -6.23 7.03
C VAL A 32 1.94 -6.88 6.62
N ARG A 33 2.26 -8.08 7.13
CA ARG A 33 3.46 -8.81 6.73
C ARG A 33 3.42 -9.20 5.25
N ALA A 34 2.27 -9.67 4.77
CA ALA A 34 2.09 -10.00 3.37
C ALA A 34 2.22 -8.76 2.48
N ILE A 35 1.69 -7.60 2.90
CA ILE A 35 1.84 -6.32 2.18
C ILE A 35 3.32 -5.92 2.11
N VAL A 36 4.04 -5.96 3.24
CA VAL A 36 5.48 -5.62 3.29
C VAL A 36 6.30 -6.48 2.34
N CYS A 37 6.04 -7.79 2.28
CA CYS A 37 6.73 -8.70 1.35
C CYS A 37 6.50 -8.37 -0.13
N HIS A 38 5.43 -7.65 -0.45
CA HIS A 38 5.08 -7.27 -1.82
C HIS A 38 5.58 -5.89 -2.24
N ILE A 39 5.98 -5.07 -1.28
CA ILE A 39 6.52 -3.74 -1.54
C ILE A 39 7.94 -3.88 -2.07
N HIS A 40 8.16 -3.29 -3.25
CA HIS A 40 9.44 -3.26 -3.95
C HIS A 40 9.61 -1.88 -4.59
N ASP A 41 10.82 -1.53 -5.01
CA ASP A 41 11.20 -0.20 -5.52
C ASP A 41 10.30 0.38 -6.63
N ASN A 42 9.64 -0.47 -7.43
CA ASN A 42 8.76 -0.06 -8.55
C ASN A 42 7.26 -0.26 -8.26
N ILE A 43 6.88 -0.51 -7.01
CA ILE A 43 5.47 -0.73 -6.66
C ILE A 43 4.63 0.53 -6.92
N THR A 44 3.53 0.37 -7.68
CA THR A 44 2.56 1.45 -7.91
C THR A 44 1.42 1.38 -6.90
N ALA A 45 0.72 2.50 -6.69
CA ALA A 45 -0.43 2.52 -5.78
C ALA A 45 -1.55 1.58 -6.24
N GLU A 46 -1.73 1.44 -7.55
CA GLU A 46 -2.71 0.53 -8.14
C GLU A 46 -2.36 -0.93 -7.88
N GLU A 47 -1.13 -1.34 -8.17
CA GLU A 47 -0.64 -2.71 -7.89
C GLU A 47 -0.74 -3.03 -6.40
N LEU A 48 -0.27 -2.12 -5.54
CA LEU A 48 -0.36 -2.29 -4.09
C LEU A 48 -1.82 -2.39 -3.63
N SER A 49 -2.73 -1.59 -4.18
CA SER A 49 -4.16 -1.64 -3.84
C SER A 49 -4.81 -2.96 -4.24
N PHE A 50 -4.44 -3.49 -5.41
CA PHE A 50 -4.92 -4.78 -5.89
C PHE A 50 -4.45 -5.90 -4.97
N ARG A 51 -3.18 -5.87 -4.55
CA ARG A 51 -2.65 -6.85 -3.61
C ARG A 51 -3.27 -6.76 -2.22
N ILE A 52 -3.45 -5.55 -1.68
CA ILE A 52 -4.17 -5.35 -0.42
C ILE A 52 -5.57 -5.94 -0.54
N SER A 53 -6.31 -5.59 -1.59
CA SER A 53 -7.65 -6.13 -1.83
C SER A 53 -7.64 -7.66 -1.91
N ALA A 54 -6.68 -8.25 -2.62
CA ALA A 54 -6.55 -9.70 -2.74
C ALA A 54 -6.23 -10.38 -1.40
N ILE A 55 -5.31 -9.83 -0.60
CA ILE A 55 -4.94 -10.34 0.72
C ILE A 55 -6.16 -10.34 1.65
N PHE A 56 -6.85 -9.20 1.74
CA PHE A 56 -8.02 -9.07 2.60
C PHE A 56 -9.20 -9.89 2.08
N SER A 57 -9.44 -9.94 0.77
CA SER A 57 -10.50 -10.77 0.20
C SER A 57 -10.22 -12.27 0.35
N ASN A 58 -8.96 -12.70 0.35
CA ASN A 58 -8.60 -14.10 0.60
C ASN A 58 -8.78 -14.47 2.08
N HIS A 59 -8.51 -13.54 2.99
CA HIS A 59 -8.65 -13.79 4.43
C HIS A 59 -10.10 -13.70 4.92
N PHE A 60 -10.87 -12.71 4.43
CA PHE A 60 -12.23 -12.44 4.88
C PHE A 60 -13.32 -12.92 3.91
N GLY A 61 -12.98 -13.35 2.69
CA GLY A 61 -13.94 -13.82 1.69
C GLY A 61 -14.85 -12.74 1.07
N GLU A 62 -14.71 -11.47 1.47
CA GLU A 62 -15.58 -10.37 1.05
C GLU A 62 -14.78 -9.28 0.30
N SER A 63 -14.94 -9.21 -1.02
CA SER A 63 -14.33 -8.15 -1.84
C SER A 63 -15.05 -6.80 -1.70
N GLU A 64 -16.33 -6.79 -1.33
CA GLU A 64 -17.17 -5.59 -1.26
C GLU A 64 -16.79 -4.63 -0.13
N LYS A 65 -16.11 -5.11 0.92
CA LYS A 65 -15.61 -4.29 2.04
C LYS A 65 -14.24 -3.69 1.78
N CYS A 66 -13.53 -4.11 0.72
CA CYS A 66 -12.23 -3.57 0.33
C CYS A 66 -12.34 -2.24 -0.45
N LYS A 67 -13.30 -1.38 -0.10
CA LYS A 67 -13.45 -0.03 -0.69
C LYS A 67 -12.39 0.90 -0.09
N GLY A 68 -11.73 1.67 -0.95
CA GLY A 68 -10.69 2.63 -0.52
C GLY A 68 -9.28 2.04 -0.38
N THR A 69 -9.04 0.80 -0.81
CA THR A 69 -7.71 0.17 -0.89
C THR A 69 -6.70 1.02 -1.66
N LEU A 70 -7.13 1.74 -2.71
CA LEU A 70 -6.27 2.67 -3.44
C LEU A 70 -5.75 3.81 -2.55
N ARG A 71 -6.62 4.37 -1.69
CA ARG A 71 -6.25 5.48 -0.79
C ARG A 71 -5.25 5.01 0.28
N VAL A 72 -5.44 3.79 0.77
CA VAL A 72 -4.53 3.12 1.72
C VAL A 72 -3.18 2.86 1.06
N ALA A 73 -3.18 2.29 -0.14
CA ALA A 73 -1.97 2.05 -0.91
C ALA A 73 -1.21 3.35 -1.19
N GLN A 74 -1.91 4.43 -1.58
CA GLN A 74 -1.31 5.75 -1.76
C GLN A 74 -0.67 6.27 -0.48
N LYS A 75 -1.37 6.21 0.66
CA LYS A 75 -0.80 6.59 1.96
C LYS A 75 0.45 5.80 2.33
N ILE A 76 0.45 4.49 2.07
CA ILE A 76 1.63 3.64 2.32
C ILE A 76 2.80 4.09 1.45
N ILE A 77 2.59 4.24 0.14
CA ILE A 77 3.66 4.65 -0.80
C ILE A 77 4.19 6.04 -0.46
N GLU A 78 3.29 6.98 -0.15
CA GLU A 78 3.66 8.33 0.25
C GLU A 78 4.49 8.31 1.54
N GLY A 79 4.04 7.57 2.55
CA GLY A 79 4.76 7.39 3.81
C GLY A 79 6.14 6.74 3.64
N LEU A 80 6.25 5.73 2.76
CA LEU A 80 7.51 5.08 2.43
C LEU A 80 8.47 5.99 1.67
N ARG A 81 7.96 6.79 0.73
CA ARG A 81 8.75 7.84 0.04
C ARG A 81 9.23 8.91 1.02
N HIS A 82 8.39 9.29 1.98
CA HIS A 82 8.74 10.25 3.02
C HIS A 82 9.86 9.72 3.93
N GLN A 83 9.86 8.42 4.23
CA GLN A 83 10.93 7.76 4.99
C GLN A 83 12.17 7.40 4.15
N GLY A 84 12.16 7.65 2.84
CA GLY A 84 13.26 7.29 1.94
C GLY A 84 13.42 5.77 1.72
N LEU A 85 12.39 4.98 2.04
CA LEU A 85 12.38 3.52 1.90
C LEU A 85 12.02 3.06 0.47
N LEU A 86 11.40 3.93 -0.32
CA LEU A 86 11.18 3.74 -1.75
C LEU A 86 11.99 4.79 -2.52
N PRO A 87 12.60 4.43 -3.66
CA PRO A 87 13.23 5.40 -4.52
C PRO A 87 12.14 6.38 -4.96
N ARG A 88 12.47 7.68 -4.97
CA ARG A 88 11.60 8.64 -5.62
C ARG A 88 11.45 8.15 -7.05
N LEU A 89 10.20 7.89 -7.48
CA LEU A 89 9.88 7.58 -8.88
C LEU A 89 10.74 8.52 -9.71
N ARG A 90 11.77 8.00 -10.38
CA ARG A 90 12.52 8.86 -11.29
C ARG A 90 11.46 9.32 -12.27
N PRO A 91 11.27 10.64 -12.48
CA PRO A 91 10.45 11.06 -13.60
C PRO A 91 10.98 10.29 -14.81
N ASP A 92 10.07 9.66 -15.58
CA ASP A 92 10.41 8.90 -16.77
C ASP A 92 11.57 9.58 -17.51
N PRO A 93 12.59 8.83 -17.95
CA PRO A 93 13.66 9.43 -18.73
C PRO A 93 13.00 10.23 -19.85
N LEU A 94 13.22 11.55 -19.83
CA LEU A 94 12.67 12.49 -20.80
C LEU A 94 12.79 11.88 -22.19
N PRO A 95 11.75 11.93 -23.03
CA PRO A 95 11.82 11.35 -24.36
C PRO A 95 13.06 11.91 -25.05
N PHE A 96 13.95 11.01 -25.43
CA PHE A 96 15.19 11.35 -26.12
C PHE A 96 14.79 12.17 -27.34
N ASN A 97 15.15 13.45 -27.36
CA ASN A 97 14.78 14.36 -28.43
C ASN A 97 15.98 14.44 -29.40
N PRO A 98 16.01 13.69 -30.51
CA PRO A 98 17.16 13.67 -31.42
C PRO A 98 17.34 14.97 -32.22
N SER A 99 16.52 16.01 -31.97
CA SER A 99 16.62 17.31 -32.64
C SER A 99 17.56 18.26 -31.91
N SER A 100 18.86 17.95 -31.93
CA SER A 100 19.92 18.93 -31.70
C SER A 100 21.19 18.48 -32.41
N SER A 101 21.17 18.62 -33.72
CA SER A 101 22.35 18.77 -34.57
C SER A 101 21.88 19.46 -35.85
N GLN A 102 21.78 20.79 -35.78
CA GLN A 102 21.93 21.67 -36.94
C GLN A 102 23.40 22.05 -37.06
#